data_AF-A0A316TJK9-F1
#
_entry.id   AF-A0A316TJK9-F1
#
_cell.length_a   1.000
_cell.length_b   1.000
_cell.length_c   1.000
_cell.angle_alpha   90.00
_cell.angle_beta   90.00
_cell.angle_gamma   90.00
#
_symmetry.space_group_name_H-M   'P 1'
#
loop_
_entity.id
_entity.type
_entity.pdbx_description
1 polymer ?
#
loop_
_entity_poly.entity_id
_entity_poly.type
_entity_poly.pdbx_seq_one_letter_code
_entity_poly.pdbx_strand_id
1 'polypeptide(L)'
;MEQKEQQKLKKIIVTRYGSIQDFSEKNDIPPSVLEKIYKKGAGNLGITTARKLCNSLGIDLDALAEGKVKQRKPRNNRTNFLSQNNP
;
A
#
# COMPACT_ATOMS: atom_id res chain seq x y z
N MET A 1 8.80 -7.04 -19.42
CA MET A 1 8.22 -5.69 -19.21
C MET A 1 7.65 -5.66 -17.80
N GLU A 2 8.36 -5.17 -16.77
CA GLU A 2 7.92 -5.42 -15.37
C GLU A 2 8.03 -4.23 -14.38
N GLN A 3 8.40 -3.03 -14.83
CA GLN A 3 8.63 -1.88 -13.93
C GLN A 3 7.41 -1.01 -13.62
N LYS A 4 6.19 -1.42 -14.00
CA LYS A 4 4.99 -0.57 -13.90
C LYS A 4 4.55 -0.32 -12.45
N GLU A 5 4.68 -1.31 -11.58
CA GLU A 5 4.15 -1.26 -10.21
C GLU A 5 4.97 -0.32 -9.33
N GLN A 6 6.30 -0.40 -9.42
CA GLN A 6 7.22 0.43 -8.66
C GLN A 6 7.05 1.92 -9.02
N GLN A 7 6.88 2.19 -10.31
CA GLN A 7 6.69 3.55 -10.80
C GLN A 7 5.33 4.12 -10.36
N LYS A 8 4.30 3.27 -10.31
CA LYS A 8 2.98 3.61 -9.76
C LYS A 8 3.06 3.93 -8.27
N LEU A 9 3.79 3.12 -7.50
CA LEU A 9 4.02 3.37 -6.08
C LEU A 9 4.74 4.71 -5.86
N LYS A 10 5.84 4.96 -6.60
CA LYS A 10 6.58 6.24 -6.54
C LYS A 10 5.64 7.42 -6.80
N LYS A 11 4.79 7.31 -7.81
CA LYS A 11 3.84 8.37 -8.18
C LYS A 11 2.84 8.64 -7.06
N ILE A 12 2.26 7.60 -6.46
CA ILE A 12 1.32 7.74 -5.34
C ILE A 12 2.01 8.40 -4.14
N ILE A 13 3.24 7.98 -3.80
CA ILE A 13 3.99 8.56 -2.68
C ILE A 13 4.23 10.05 -2.93
N VAL A 14 4.78 10.41 -4.09
CA VAL A 14 5.06 11.81 -4.46
C VAL A 14 3.76 12.65 -4.49
N THR A 15 2.66 12.11 -5.00
CA THR A 15 1.38 12.83 -5.02
C THR A 15 0.77 13.04 -3.63
N ARG A 16 0.97 12.11 -2.69
CA ARG A 16 0.41 12.20 -1.32
C ARG A 16 1.33 12.93 -0.33
N TYR A 17 2.63 12.73 -0.44
CA TYR A 17 3.63 13.17 0.54
C TYR A 17 4.60 14.21 -0.02
N GLY A 18 4.58 14.49 -1.32
CA GLY A 18 5.53 15.39 -1.99
C GLY A 18 6.81 14.68 -2.44
N SER A 19 7.45 13.92 -1.55
CA SER A 19 8.72 13.25 -1.85
C SER A 19 8.86 11.88 -1.16
N ILE A 20 9.75 11.04 -1.71
CA ILE A 20 10.10 9.74 -1.12
C ILE A 20 10.74 9.92 0.27
N GLN A 21 11.53 10.97 0.44
CA GLN A 21 12.19 11.31 1.69
C GLN A 21 11.19 11.71 2.78
N ASP A 22 10.23 12.57 2.43
CA ASP A 22 9.12 12.98 3.31
C ASP A 22 8.28 11.78 3.77
N PHE A 23 8.03 10.85 2.85
CA PHE A 23 7.35 9.59 3.16
C PHE A 23 8.16 8.70 4.10
N SER A 24 9.48 8.58 3.87
CA SER A 24 10.40 7.84 4.72
C SER A 24 10.38 8.39 6.15
N GLU A 25 10.47 9.70 6.31
CA GLU A 25 10.43 10.37 7.62
C GLU A 25 9.06 10.21 8.30
N LYS A 26 7.95 10.46 7.60
CA LYS A 26 6.60 10.33 8.17
C LYS A 26 6.23 8.92 8.60
N ASN A 27 6.77 7.90 7.91
CA ASN A 27 6.42 6.51 8.17
C ASN A 27 7.46 5.76 8.99
N ASP A 28 8.59 6.42 9.31
CA ASP A 28 9.74 5.79 9.94
C ASP A 28 10.20 4.56 9.12
N ILE A 29 10.25 4.72 7.79
CA ILE A 29 10.62 3.66 6.84
C ILE A 29 11.89 4.09 6.13
N PRO A 30 13.04 3.41 6.36
CA PRO A 30 14.29 3.84 5.75
C PRO A 30 14.26 3.77 4.22
N PRO A 31 14.94 4.70 3.52
CA PRO A 31 14.97 4.76 2.07
C PRO A 31 15.56 3.49 1.43
N SER A 32 16.43 2.75 2.13
CA SER A 32 16.92 1.45 1.67
C SER A 32 15.81 0.40 1.50
N VAL A 33 14.72 0.49 2.25
CA VAL A 33 13.55 -0.38 2.08
C VAL A 33 12.83 -0.01 0.79
N LEU A 34 12.63 1.29 0.55
CA LEU A 34 12.04 1.77 -0.69
C LEU A 34 12.89 1.34 -1.90
N GLU A 35 14.21 1.45 -1.80
CA GLU A 35 15.13 0.91 -2.82
C GLU A 35 14.97 -0.59 -3.04
N LYS A 36 14.79 -1.39 -1.98
CA LYS A 36 14.46 -2.82 -2.12
C LYS A 36 13.17 -3.03 -2.90
N ILE A 37 12.15 -2.21 -2.64
CA ILE A 37 10.88 -2.25 -3.39
C ILE A 37 11.12 -1.91 -4.87
N TYR A 38 11.94 -0.89 -5.14
CA TYR A 38 12.27 -0.47 -6.51
C TYR A 38 13.11 -1.50 -7.27
N LYS A 39 14.04 -2.19 -6.58
CA LYS A 39 14.95 -3.18 -7.19
C LYS A 39 14.37 -4.59 -7.29
N LYS A 40 13.68 -5.07 -6.26
CA LYS A 40 13.24 -6.48 -6.12
C LYS A 40 11.73 -6.63 -5.95
N GLY A 41 10.97 -5.55 -5.92
CA GLY A 41 9.55 -5.57 -5.61
C GLY A 41 9.28 -5.60 -4.10
N ALA A 42 8.05 -5.31 -3.72
CA ALA A 42 7.65 -5.18 -2.32
C ALA A 42 7.39 -6.52 -1.60
N GLY A 43 7.55 -7.65 -2.30
CA GLY A 43 7.40 -8.99 -1.71
C GLY A 43 8.55 -9.44 -0.81
N ASN A 44 9.71 -8.78 -0.89
CA ASN A 44 10.91 -9.16 -0.13
C ASN A 44 11.16 -8.28 1.11
N LEU A 45 10.11 -7.59 1.58
CA LEU A 45 10.16 -6.70 2.75
C LEU A 45 9.67 -7.43 4.00
N GLY A 46 10.12 -6.99 5.17
CA GLY A 46 9.52 -7.44 6.42
C GLY A 46 8.04 -7.03 6.51
N ILE A 47 7.18 -7.94 6.95
CA ILE A 47 5.72 -7.75 7.10
C ILE A 47 5.39 -6.46 7.86
N THR A 48 6.17 -6.10 8.88
CA THR A 48 5.99 -4.89 9.69
C THR A 48 6.12 -3.63 8.84
N THR A 49 7.16 -3.56 8.01
CA THR A 49 7.42 -2.41 7.16
C THR A 49 6.42 -2.33 6.01
N ALA A 50 6.13 -3.46 5.38
CA ALA A 50 5.10 -3.56 4.35
C ALA A 50 3.73 -3.12 4.89
N ARG A 51 3.39 -3.51 6.13
CA ARG A 51 2.13 -3.13 6.78
C ARG A 51 2.05 -1.63 7.07
N LYS A 52 3.10 -1.02 7.61
CA LYS A 52 3.16 0.45 7.82
C LYS A 52 2.97 1.19 6.49
N LEU A 53 3.72 0.79 5.47
CA LEU A 53 3.66 1.34 4.12
C LEU A 53 2.24 1.25 3.54
N CYS A 54 1.68 0.04 3.51
CA CYS A 54 0.33 -0.21 3.01
C CYS A 54 -0.73 0.56 3.76
N ASN A 55 -0.61 0.69 5.09
CA ASN A 55 -1.59 1.40 5.90
C ASN A 55 -1.59 2.89 5.58
N SER A 56 -0.42 3.50 5.46
CA SER A 56 -0.26 4.93 5.15
C SER A 56 -0.62 5.31 3.71
N LEU A 57 -0.46 4.37 2.78
CA LEU A 57 -0.82 4.58 1.37
C LEU A 57 -2.23 4.06 1.03
N GLY A 58 -2.89 3.32 1.91
CA GLY A 58 -4.19 2.69 1.66
C GLY A 58 -4.11 1.56 0.62
N ILE A 59 -3.00 0.85 0.58
CA ILE A 59 -2.72 -0.25 -0.37
C ILE A 59 -2.91 -1.59 0.33
N ASP A 60 -3.18 -2.61 -0.47
CA ASP A 60 -3.38 -3.95 0.04
C ASP A 60 -2.04 -4.60 0.37
N LEU A 61 -1.91 -5.11 1.60
CA LEU A 61 -0.68 -5.71 2.10
C LEU A 61 -0.36 -7.02 1.40
N ASP A 62 -1.40 -7.81 1.11
CA ASP A 62 -1.25 -9.12 0.50
C ASP A 62 -0.79 -8.98 -0.95
N ALA A 63 -1.47 -8.09 -1.70
CA ALA A 63 -1.03 -7.73 -3.04
C ALA A 63 0.41 -7.19 -3.02
N LEU A 64 0.75 -6.32 -2.07
CA LEU A 64 2.09 -5.76 -1.96
C LEU A 64 3.14 -6.85 -1.66
N ALA A 65 2.81 -7.85 -0.84
CA ALA A 65 3.65 -9.00 -0.56
C ALA A 65 3.86 -9.90 -1.79
N GLU A 66 2.91 -9.93 -2.72
CA GLU A 66 3.09 -10.54 -4.04
C GLU A 66 3.89 -9.65 -5.02
N GLY A 67 4.33 -8.47 -4.59
CA GLY A 67 4.99 -7.48 -5.45
C GLY A 67 4.02 -6.61 -6.25
N LYS A 68 2.72 -6.64 -5.94
CA LYS A 68 1.66 -5.92 -6.64
C LYS A 68 1.15 -4.69 -5.89
N VAL A 69 0.93 -3.58 -6.57
CA VAL A 69 0.46 -2.32 -5.96
C VAL A 69 -1.04 -2.16 -6.25
N LYS A 70 -1.88 -2.81 -5.42
CA LYS A 70 -3.34 -2.71 -5.48
C LYS A 70 -3.89 -1.86 -4.34
N GLN A 71 -4.65 -0.82 -4.68
CA GLN A 71 -5.39 -0.07 -3.66
C GLN A 71 -6.34 -1.00 -2.90
N ARG A 72 -6.42 -0.81 -1.58
CA ARG A 72 -7.42 -1.50 -0.76
C ARG A 72 -8.79 -1.11 -1.29
N LYS A 73 -9.54 -2.10 -1.79
CA LYS A 73 -10.95 -1.87 -2.07
C LYS A 73 -11.63 -1.50 -0.75
N PRO A 74 -12.48 -0.46 -0.71
CA PRO A 74 -13.32 -0.26 0.45
C PRO A 74 -14.11 -1.55 0.64
N ARG A 75 -13.95 -2.20 1.80
CA ARG A 75 -14.72 -3.37 2.17
C ARG A 75 -16.17 -2.91 2.24
N ASN A 76 -16.93 -3.13 1.16
CA ASN A 76 -18.33 -2.74 1.08
C ASN A 76 -19.14 -3.71 1.96
N ASN A 77 -19.05 -3.52 3.27
CA ASN A 77 -19.99 -4.11 4.21
C ASN A 77 -21.30 -3.31 4.11
N ARG A 78 -22.03 -3.50 3.00
CA ARG A 78 -23.49 -3.44 3.09
C ARG A 78 -23.93 -4.69 3.85
N THR A 79 -23.77 -4.62 5.17
CA THR A 79 -24.59 -5.38 6.10
C THR A 79 -26.03 -4.95 5.85
N ASN A 80 -26.70 -5.68 4.96
CA ASN A 80 -28.15 -5.64 4.77
C ASN A 80 -28.84 -6.33 5.96
N PHE A 81 -28.54 -5.88 7.19
CA PHE A 81 -29.09 -6.42 8.45
C PHE A 81 -30.27 -5.60 8.97
N LEU A 82 -30.97 -4.86 8.10
CA LEU A 82 -32.14 -4.04 8.47
C LEU A 82 -33.39 -4.36 7.63
N SER A 83 -33.50 -5.58 7.09
CA SER A 83 -34.80 -6.08 6.61
C SER A 83 -35.22 -7.29 7.45
N GLN A 84 -35.26 -7.10 8.76
CA GLN A 84 -36.05 -7.91 9.67
C GLN A 84 -37.15 -6.98 10.20
N ASN A 85 -38.41 -7.34 9.96
CA ASN A 85 -39.66 -6.72 10.45
C ASN A 85 -39.99 -5.37 9.80
N ASN A 86 -41.18 -5.04 9.30
CA ASN A 86 -42.56 -5.58 9.32
C ASN A 86 -43.38 -4.66 8.33
N PRO A 87 -44.69 -4.83 8.05
CA PRO A 87 -45.71 -5.77 8.53
C PRO A 87 -46.12 -6.89 7.55
#